data_AF-A0A8S3JND9-F1
#
_entry.id   AF-A0A8S3JND9-F1
#
_cell.length_a   1.000
_cell.length_b   1.000
_cell.length_c   1.000
_cell.angle_alpha   90.00
_cell.angle_beta   90.00
_cell.angle_gamma   90.00
#
_symmetry.space_group_name_H-M   'P 1'
#
loop_
_entity.id
_entity.type
_entity.pdbx_description
1 polymer ?
#
loop_
_entity_poly.entity_id
_entity_poly.type
_entity_poly.pdbx_seq_one_letter_code
_entity_poly.pdbx_strand_id
1 'polypeptide(L)'
;NMGPPSDHTTGNGFYITVPPTDFFRFASIRSPIIGPAGIECQLRFWYYMNYDASVDSSRISVYIRNEDDDFNSFLFIESIDDSSGPQWKPAIVNIGRHTQRFAIEIDGTPDENNAIGIDDIDFYNCQAVSPPELGSSIDCTFEQGFCNFFQDDSADFEWERASTATSSSGTGPGF
;
A
#
# COMPACT_ATOMS: atom_id res chain seq x y z
N ASN A 1 3.76 8.85 18.74
CA ASN A 1 2.81 7.96 18.06
C ASN A 1 3.48 7.58 16.76
N MET A 2 3.87 6.32 16.59
CA MET A 2 4.78 5.93 15.50
C MET A 2 4.05 5.63 14.19
N GLY A 3 2.71 5.55 14.20
CA GLY A 3 1.90 5.27 13.01
C GLY A 3 0.52 5.92 13.07
N PRO A 4 -0.41 5.53 12.17
CA PRO A 4 -1.75 6.08 12.12
C PRO A 4 -2.46 5.95 13.47
N PRO A 5 -3.17 6.99 13.94
CA PRO A 5 -3.95 6.88 15.18
C PRO A 5 -5.18 5.98 15.00
N SER A 6 -5.72 5.93 13.79
CA SER A 6 -6.95 5.23 13.42
C SER A 6 -7.01 5.02 11.91
N ASP A 7 -7.88 4.09 11.51
CA ASP A 7 -8.44 3.91 10.17
C ASP A 7 -8.80 5.22 9.46
N HIS A 8 -8.60 5.26 8.15
CA HIS A 8 -8.89 6.43 7.33
C HIS A 8 -10.39 6.56 7.04
N THR A 9 -11.06 5.46 6.67
CA THR A 9 -12.43 5.51 6.14
C THR A 9 -13.45 6.01 7.16
N THR A 10 -13.35 5.54 8.41
CA THR A 10 -14.35 5.77 9.47
C THR A 10 -13.75 6.21 10.81
N GLY A 11 -12.43 6.05 10.98
CA GLY A 11 -11.73 6.29 12.25
C GLY A 11 -11.88 5.17 13.28
N ASN A 12 -12.66 4.12 12.99
CA ASN A 12 -12.79 2.92 13.85
C ASN A 12 -12.77 1.61 13.04
N GLY A 13 -12.42 1.69 11.75
CA GLY A 13 -12.28 0.56 10.84
C GLY A 13 -10.89 -0.06 10.91
N PHE A 14 -10.40 -0.52 9.76
CA PHE A 14 -9.12 -1.20 9.64
C PHE A 14 -8.32 -0.69 8.45
N TYR A 15 -7.01 -0.66 8.65
CA TYR A 15 -6.00 -0.36 7.64
C TYR A 15 -4.90 -1.41 7.70
N ILE A 16 -3.96 -1.37 6.76
CA ILE A 16 -2.73 -2.17 6.86
C ILE A 16 -1.55 -1.27 7.23
N THR A 17 -0.63 -1.82 8.01
CA THR A 17 0.55 -1.10 8.47
C THR A 17 1.78 -1.98 8.48
N VAL A 18 2.94 -1.39 8.23
CA VAL A 18 4.22 -1.99 8.58
C VAL A 18 4.82 -1.16 9.73
N PRO A 19 5.12 -1.77 10.88
CA PRO A 19 5.69 -1.07 12.04
C PRO A 19 7.08 -0.52 11.72
N PRO A 20 7.66 0.36 12.56
CA PRO A 20 9.03 0.81 12.36
C PRO A 20 10.00 -0.37 12.39
N THR A 21 11.03 -0.34 11.53
CA THR A 21 12.02 -1.42 11.44
C THR A 21 13.43 -0.89 11.22
N ASP A 22 14.43 -1.63 11.71
CA ASP A 22 15.84 -1.32 11.42
C ASP A 22 16.16 -1.57 9.93
N PHE A 23 16.75 -0.55 9.29
CA PHE A 23 17.37 -0.43 7.96
C PHE A 23 16.93 -1.39 6.82
N PHE A 24 16.53 -0.81 5.68
CA PHE A 24 16.38 -1.41 4.33
C PHE A 24 15.43 -2.60 4.18
N ARG A 25 14.59 -2.87 5.17
CA ARG A 25 13.60 -3.95 5.07
C ARG A 25 12.26 -3.44 4.59
N PHE A 26 11.55 -4.28 3.87
CA PHE A 26 10.25 -3.92 3.30
C PHE A 26 9.21 -5.01 3.55
N ALA A 27 7.96 -4.58 3.64
CA ALA A 27 6.80 -5.45 3.50
C ALA A 27 6.20 -5.24 2.11
N SER A 28 5.79 -6.32 1.45
CA SER A 28 5.20 -6.25 0.12
C SER A 28 3.81 -6.88 0.10
N ILE A 29 2.87 -6.19 -0.56
CA ILE A 29 1.53 -6.70 -0.81
C ILE A 29 1.20 -6.56 -2.29
N ARG A 30 0.56 -7.59 -2.84
CA ARG A 30 0.24 -7.70 -4.26
C ARG A 30 -1.26 -7.82 -4.48
N SER A 31 -1.78 -7.04 -5.42
CA SER A 31 -3.17 -7.14 -5.84
C SER A 31 -3.45 -8.49 -6.53
N PRO A 32 -4.73 -8.90 -6.64
CA PRO A 32 -5.15 -9.83 -7.68
C PRO A 32 -4.67 -9.42 -9.07
N ILE A 33 -4.62 -10.40 -9.98
CA ILE A 33 -4.42 -10.13 -11.40
C ILE A 33 -5.63 -9.38 -11.95
N ILE A 34 -5.37 -8.25 -12.61
CA ILE A 34 -6.34 -7.36 -13.23
C ILE A 34 -5.98 -7.07 -14.69
N GLY A 35 -6.89 -6.39 -15.38
CA GLY A 35 -6.68 -5.89 -16.73
C GLY A 35 -7.06 -6.88 -17.83
N PRO A 36 -6.82 -6.55 -19.11
CA PRO A 36 -6.17 -5.33 -19.63
C PRO A 36 -6.83 -4.01 -19.19
N ALA A 37 -6.07 -2.92 -19.19
CA ALA A 37 -6.50 -1.60 -18.70
C ALA A 37 -6.65 -0.51 -19.78
N GLY A 38 -7.62 0.38 -19.55
CA GLY A 38 -7.91 1.55 -20.39
C GLY A 38 -6.97 2.74 -20.16
N ILE A 39 -7.04 3.75 -21.04
CA ILE A 39 -6.14 4.92 -21.01
C ILE A 39 -6.23 5.77 -19.73
N GLU A 40 -7.33 5.67 -18.98
CA GLU A 40 -7.58 6.45 -17.76
C GLU A 40 -7.34 5.64 -16.47
N CYS A 41 -6.73 4.45 -16.56
CA CYS A 41 -6.53 3.59 -15.40
C CYS A 41 -5.64 4.24 -14.34
N GLN A 42 -6.14 4.28 -13.11
CA GLN A 42 -5.44 4.78 -11.94
C GLN A 42 -5.56 3.77 -10.81
N LEU A 43 -4.45 3.56 -10.10
CA LEU A 43 -4.47 3.05 -8.74
C LEU A 43 -4.57 4.24 -7.80
N ARG A 44 -5.47 4.16 -6.82
CA ARG A 44 -5.61 5.15 -5.77
C ARG A 44 -5.53 4.46 -4.42
N PHE A 45 -4.96 5.13 -3.45
CA PHE A 45 -4.92 4.68 -2.07
C PHE A 45 -4.70 5.85 -1.14
N TRP A 46 -5.00 5.65 0.14
CA TRP A 46 -4.60 6.56 1.20
C TRP A 46 -3.38 6.00 1.91
N TYR A 47 -2.46 6.88 2.27
CA TYR A 47 -1.27 6.51 3.02
C TYR A 47 -1.04 7.44 4.20
N TYR A 48 -0.33 6.91 5.18
CA TYR A 48 0.13 7.65 6.33
C TYR A 48 1.61 7.33 6.53
N MET A 49 2.43 8.37 6.51
CA MET A 49 3.82 8.30 6.90
C MET A 49 4.12 9.57 7.70
N ASN A 50 5.13 9.51 8.55
CA ASN A 50 5.61 10.67 9.29
C ASN A 50 6.96 11.10 8.75
N TYR A 51 7.20 12.42 8.74
CA TYR A 51 8.51 12.96 8.41
C TYR A 51 9.41 12.93 9.64
N ASP A 52 10.60 12.35 9.50
CA ASP A 52 11.69 12.49 10.45
C ASP A 52 12.97 12.92 9.71
N ALA A 53 13.39 14.17 9.96
CA ALA A 53 14.58 14.76 9.33
C ALA A 53 15.90 14.11 9.78
N SER A 54 15.88 13.22 10.78
CA SER A 54 17.08 12.64 11.39
C SER A 54 17.45 11.26 10.84
N VAL A 55 16.60 10.64 10.02
CA VAL A 55 16.79 9.31 9.43
C VAL A 55 16.47 9.31 7.93
N ASP A 56 16.80 8.23 7.22
CA ASP A 56 16.30 8.02 5.86
C ASP A 56 14.77 7.92 5.91
N SER A 57 14.07 8.74 5.11
CA SER A 57 12.61 8.80 5.15
C SER A 57 11.97 7.48 4.75
N SER A 58 10.95 7.06 5.51
CA SER A 58 9.98 6.04 5.11
C SER A 58 9.53 6.23 3.65
N ARG A 59 9.36 5.12 2.92
CA ARG A 59 9.03 5.11 1.49
C ARG A 59 7.92 4.11 1.17
N ILE A 60 7.04 4.50 0.24
CA ILE A 60 6.15 3.59 -0.48
C ILE A 60 6.63 3.50 -1.93
N SER A 61 6.86 2.29 -2.43
CA SER A 61 7.15 2.03 -3.84
C SER A 61 6.04 1.21 -4.46
N VAL A 62 5.66 1.52 -5.70
CA VAL A 62 4.62 0.79 -6.43
C VAL A 62 5.19 0.28 -7.74
N TYR A 63 4.94 -1.00 -8.01
CA TYR A 63 5.37 -1.70 -9.21
C TYR A 63 4.18 -2.33 -9.93
N ILE A 64 4.33 -2.48 -11.25
CA ILE A 64 3.44 -3.30 -12.08
C ILE A 64 4.18 -4.56 -12.51
N ARG A 65 3.51 -5.70 -12.36
CA ARG A 65 4.00 -7.01 -12.80
C ARG A 65 3.03 -7.59 -13.81
N ASN A 66 3.49 -7.87 -15.03
CA ASN A 66 2.66 -8.57 -16.01
C ASN A 66 2.46 -10.02 -15.59
N GLU A 67 1.30 -10.61 -15.88
CA GLU A 67 1.04 -12.02 -15.55
C GLU A 67 2.01 -12.97 -16.28
N ASP A 68 2.41 -12.62 -17.51
CA ASP A 68 3.29 -13.42 -18.36
C ASP A 68 4.78 -13.08 -18.15
N ASP A 69 5.11 -12.20 -17.20
CA ASP A 69 6.48 -11.76 -16.92
C ASP A 69 6.80 -11.82 -15.42
N ASP A 70 8.01 -12.23 -15.09
CA ASP A 70 8.51 -12.21 -13.71
C ASP A 70 9.19 -10.88 -13.34
N PHE A 71 9.29 -9.93 -14.28
CA PHE A 71 9.87 -8.62 -14.01
C PHE A 71 8.86 -7.57 -13.52
N ASN A 72 9.23 -6.91 -12.43
CA ASN A 72 8.51 -5.76 -11.90
C ASN A 72 8.98 -4.47 -12.61
N SER A 73 8.04 -3.71 -13.15
CA SER A 73 8.29 -2.37 -13.69
C SER A 73 7.89 -1.31 -12.67
N PHE A 74 8.80 -0.37 -12.39
CA PHE A 74 8.56 0.70 -11.41
C PHE A 74 7.52 1.71 -11.94
N LEU A 75 6.50 2.01 -11.12
CA LEU A 75 5.45 2.97 -11.46
C LEU A 75 5.52 4.26 -10.64
N PHE A 76 5.79 4.15 -9.34
CA PHE A 76 5.64 5.28 -8.43
C PHE A 76 6.49 5.10 -7.17
N ILE A 77 6.92 6.24 -6.62
CA ILE A 77 7.56 6.36 -5.31
C ILE A 77 6.93 7.54 -4.58
N GLU A 78 6.58 7.31 -3.33
CA GLU A 78 6.26 8.37 -2.38
C GLU A 78 7.29 8.35 -1.25
N SER A 79 7.78 9.53 -0.90
CA SER A 79 8.65 9.75 0.24
C SER A 79 8.31 11.11 0.82
N ILE A 80 8.08 11.20 2.14
CA ILE A 80 7.72 12.49 2.72
C ILE A 80 8.96 13.39 2.82
N ASP A 81 8.84 14.57 2.22
CA ASP A 81 9.73 15.72 2.39
C ASP A 81 9.03 16.94 3.03
N ASP A 82 7.74 16.81 3.35
CA ASP A 82 6.92 17.93 3.81
C ASP A 82 6.73 18.01 5.33
N SER A 83 6.57 19.24 5.81
CA SER A 83 6.33 19.58 7.21
C SER A 83 4.85 19.61 7.59
N SER A 84 3.96 19.06 6.76
CA SER A 84 2.50 19.15 6.96
C SER A 84 2.00 18.33 8.16
N GLY A 85 2.88 17.52 8.75
CA GLY A 85 2.62 16.80 9.98
C GLY A 85 1.85 15.49 9.78
N PRO A 86 1.60 14.77 10.88
CA PRO A 86 1.04 13.41 10.89
C PRO A 86 -0.43 13.39 10.42
N GLN A 87 -0.70 13.02 9.16
CA GLN A 87 -2.04 12.87 8.61
C GLN A 87 -2.12 11.86 7.46
N TRP A 88 -3.31 11.29 7.23
CA TRP A 88 -3.60 10.50 6.05
C TRP A 88 -3.57 11.40 4.79
N LYS A 89 -2.90 10.92 3.74
CA LYS A 89 -2.74 11.63 2.46
C LYS A 89 -3.15 10.72 1.31
N PRO A 90 -3.78 11.25 0.25
CA PRO A 90 -4.12 10.47 -0.93
C PRO A 90 -2.89 10.30 -1.85
N ALA A 91 -2.77 9.13 -2.47
CA ALA A 91 -1.86 8.85 -3.58
C ALA A 91 -2.63 8.44 -4.82
N ILE A 92 -2.18 8.92 -5.98
CA ILE A 92 -2.73 8.55 -7.30
C ILE A 92 -1.56 8.10 -8.19
N VAL A 93 -1.60 6.83 -8.61
CA VAL A 93 -0.64 6.24 -9.53
C VAL A 93 -1.31 6.04 -10.89
N ASN A 94 -0.86 6.78 -11.90
CA ASN A 94 -1.37 6.65 -13.26
C ASN A 94 -0.81 5.39 -13.92
N ILE A 95 -1.64 4.37 -14.08
CA ILE A 95 -1.29 3.12 -14.79
C ILE A 95 -1.45 3.34 -16.31
N GLY A 96 -2.53 4.00 -16.71
CA GLY A 96 -2.86 4.23 -18.11
C GLY A 96 -3.16 2.95 -18.87
N ARG A 97 -3.08 3.02 -20.21
CA ARG A 97 -3.41 1.89 -21.07
C ARG A 97 -2.39 0.78 -20.90
N HIS A 98 -2.85 -0.39 -20.49
CA HIS A 98 -2.03 -1.57 -20.33
C HIS A 98 -2.65 -2.76 -21.04
N THR A 99 -1.95 -3.36 -22.00
CA THR A 99 -2.54 -4.37 -22.89
C THR A 99 -2.52 -5.79 -22.34
N GLN A 100 -1.65 -6.05 -21.36
CA GLN A 100 -1.52 -7.35 -20.71
C GLN A 100 -2.33 -7.38 -19.41
N ARG A 101 -2.59 -8.58 -18.88
CA ARG A 101 -3.05 -8.71 -17.48
C ARG A 101 -1.86 -8.50 -16.55
N PHE A 102 -2.11 -7.95 -15.38
CA PHE A 102 -1.05 -7.52 -14.46
C PHE A 102 -1.51 -7.53 -13.01
N ALA A 103 -0.57 -7.54 -12.08
CA ALA A 103 -0.79 -7.19 -10.69
C ALA A 103 -0.04 -5.90 -10.34
N ILE A 104 -0.51 -5.22 -9.31
CA ILE A 104 0.19 -4.13 -8.65
C ILE A 104 0.83 -4.68 -7.38
N GLU A 105 2.09 -4.35 -7.17
CA GLU A 105 2.85 -4.65 -5.95
C GLU A 105 3.15 -3.33 -5.24
N ILE A 106 2.91 -3.29 -3.93
CA ILE A 106 3.11 -2.10 -3.09
C ILE A 106 4.05 -2.49 -1.96
N ASP A 107 5.22 -1.86 -1.97
CA ASP A 107 6.25 -2.04 -0.95
C ASP A 107 6.19 -0.89 0.04
N GLY A 108 6.15 -1.23 1.33
CA GLY A 108 6.35 -0.31 2.44
C GLY A 108 7.74 -0.50 3.03
N THR A 109 8.60 0.50 2.92
CA THR A 109 9.93 0.56 3.58
C THR A 109 9.85 1.57 4.74
N PRO A 110 9.49 1.16 5.96
CA PRO A 110 9.44 2.05 7.11
C PRO A 110 10.86 2.41 7.58
N ASP A 111 10.97 3.55 8.28
CA ASP A 111 12.18 3.91 9.00
C ASP A 111 12.16 3.38 10.45
N GLU A 112 13.21 3.68 11.22
CA GLU A 112 13.39 3.18 12.59
C GLU A 112 12.36 3.75 13.59
N ASN A 113 11.73 4.87 13.25
CA ASN A 113 10.87 5.64 14.16
C ASN A 113 9.40 5.68 13.70
N ASN A 114 9.14 5.43 12.43
CA ASN A 114 7.83 5.66 11.81
C ASN A 114 7.35 4.42 11.05
N ALA A 115 6.13 4.01 11.40
CA ALA A 115 5.35 3.04 10.68
C ALA A 115 4.76 3.67 9.41
N ILE A 116 4.52 2.83 8.42
CA ILE A 116 3.75 3.18 7.23
C ILE A 116 2.36 2.60 7.40
N GLY A 117 1.32 3.39 7.09
CA GLY A 117 -0.06 2.93 6.97
C GLY A 117 -0.56 3.08 5.53
N ILE A 118 -1.33 2.11 5.05
CA ILE A 118 -2.07 2.18 3.78
C ILE A 118 -3.52 1.79 4.03
N ASP A 119 -4.42 2.49 3.37
CA ASP A 119 -5.86 2.26 3.47
C ASP A 119 -6.57 2.59 2.14
N ASP A 120 -7.83 2.16 2.00
CA ASP A 120 -8.74 2.53 0.90
C ASP A 120 -8.10 2.38 -0.50
N ILE A 121 -7.63 1.18 -0.83
CA ILE A 121 -7.01 0.89 -2.13
C ILE A 121 -8.09 0.61 -3.18
N ASP A 122 -8.10 1.37 -4.27
CA ASP A 122 -9.03 1.16 -5.37
C ASP A 122 -8.42 1.36 -6.76
N PHE A 123 -9.03 0.72 -7.76
CA PHE A 123 -8.71 0.89 -9.17
C PHE A 123 -9.79 1.69 -9.89
N TYR A 124 -9.42 2.89 -10.32
CA TYR A 124 -10.31 3.86 -10.93
C TYR A 124 -10.12 3.91 -12.45
N ASN A 125 -11.24 3.90 -13.20
CA ASN A 125 -11.28 3.94 -14.67
C ASN A 125 -10.35 2.93 -15.39
N CYS A 126 -10.14 1.76 -14.80
CA CYS A 126 -9.22 0.74 -15.33
C CYS A 126 -9.81 -0.20 -16.39
N GLN A 127 -11.05 0.00 -16.82
CA GLN A 127 -11.69 -0.88 -17.82
C GLN A 127 -11.08 -0.66 -19.21
N ALA A 128 -10.59 -1.73 -19.87
CA ALA A 128 -10.09 -1.64 -21.25
C ALA A 128 -11.19 -1.48 -22.32
N VAL A 129 -12.41 -1.91 -22.01
CA VAL A 129 -13.58 -1.84 -22.89
C VAL A 129 -14.79 -1.39 -22.06
N SER A 130 -15.62 -0.56 -22.69
CA SER A 130 -16.92 -0.16 -22.14
C SER A 130 -18.02 -0.93 -22.86
N PRO A 131 -18.97 -1.56 -22.15
CA PRO A 131 -19.18 -1.51 -20.70
C PRO A 131 -18.24 -2.46 -19.91
N PRO A 132 -18.02 -2.21 -18.60
CA PRO A 132 -17.22 -3.07 -17.74
C PRO A 132 -17.66 -4.53 -17.77
N GLU A 133 -16.72 -5.45 -17.86
CA GLU A 133 -16.98 -6.82 -17.45
C GLU A 133 -17.22 -6.86 -15.93
N LEU A 134 -18.27 -7.56 -15.53
CA LEU A 134 -18.75 -7.64 -14.15
C LEU A 134 -17.64 -8.20 -13.24
N GLY A 135 -17.24 -7.46 -12.20
CA GLY A 135 -16.21 -7.89 -11.24
C GLY A 135 -14.81 -7.31 -11.44
N SER A 136 -14.64 -6.31 -12.32
CA SER A 136 -13.35 -5.66 -12.60
C SER A 136 -12.97 -4.51 -11.66
N SER A 137 -13.80 -4.18 -10.67
CA SER A 137 -13.48 -3.15 -9.66
C SER A 137 -12.87 -3.81 -8.41
N ILE A 138 -11.60 -3.55 -8.17
CA ILE A 138 -10.97 -3.82 -6.87
C ILE A 138 -11.14 -2.56 -6.02
N ASP A 139 -11.75 -2.74 -4.86
CA ASP A 139 -11.93 -1.75 -3.81
C ASP A 139 -11.67 -2.47 -2.48
N CYS A 140 -10.64 -2.04 -1.75
CA CYS A 140 -10.18 -2.67 -0.53
C CYS A 140 -9.95 -1.64 0.57
N THR A 141 -10.91 -1.57 1.48
CA THR A 141 -10.90 -0.75 2.69
C THR A 141 -10.41 -1.54 3.91
N PHE A 142 -9.86 -2.74 3.72
CA PHE A 142 -9.41 -3.68 4.76
C PHE A 142 -10.42 -4.04 5.87
N GLU A 143 -11.69 -3.64 5.81
CA GLU A 143 -12.73 -4.03 6.79
C GLU A 143 -12.96 -5.54 6.87
N GLN A 144 -12.63 -6.26 5.81
CA GLN A 144 -12.74 -7.72 5.70
C GLN A 144 -11.41 -8.33 5.26
N GLY A 145 -10.48 -8.45 6.20
CA GLY A 145 -9.15 -9.02 5.96
C GLY A 145 -8.32 -8.21 4.96
N PHE A 146 -7.49 -8.88 4.17
CA PHE A 146 -6.71 -8.27 3.09
C PHE A 146 -7.48 -8.22 1.76
N CYS A 147 -8.82 -8.35 1.80
CA CYS A 147 -9.64 -8.54 0.60
C CYS A 147 -9.14 -9.76 -0.19
N ASN A 148 -8.64 -9.55 -1.42
CA ASN A 148 -7.99 -10.58 -2.23
C ASN A 148 -6.50 -10.26 -2.49
N PHE A 149 -5.91 -9.34 -1.73
CA PHE A 149 -4.49 -9.07 -1.82
C PHE A 149 -3.67 -10.20 -1.18
N PHE A 150 -2.50 -10.45 -1.75
CA PHE A 150 -1.57 -11.49 -1.32
C PHE A 150 -0.34 -10.83 -0.74
N GLN A 151 0.10 -11.28 0.43
CA GLN A 151 1.39 -10.87 0.98
C GLN A 151 2.52 -11.64 0.26
N ASP A 152 3.66 -10.98 0.06
CA ASP A 152 4.85 -11.67 -0.44
C ASP A 152 5.62 -12.27 0.75
N ASP A 153 5.53 -13.59 0.93
CA ASP A 153 6.22 -14.31 1.99
C ASP A 153 7.76 -14.28 1.86
N SER A 154 8.29 -13.79 0.72
CA SER A 154 9.72 -13.59 0.51
C SER A 154 10.22 -12.19 0.91
N ALA A 155 9.31 -11.27 1.24
CA ALA A 155 9.64 -9.98 1.81
C ALA A 155 10.21 -10.13 3.24
N ASP A 156 10.86 -9.08 3.72
CA ASP A 156 11.46 -9.10 5.06
C ASP A 156 10.42 -9.09 6.19
N PHE A 157 9.23 -8.55 5.90
CA PHE A 157 8.11 -8.41 6.82
C PHE A 157 6.75 -8.60 6.13
N GLU A 158 5.75 -8.88 6.94
CA GLU A 158 4.35 -8.91 6.53
C GLU A 158 3.69 -7.57 6.87
N TRP A 159 2.78 -7.12 6.02
CA TRP A 159 1.82 -6.08 6.35
C TRP A 159 0.88 -6.59 7.46
N GLU A 160 0.69 -5.78 8.49
CA GLU A 160 -0.19 -6.08 9.61
C GLU A 160 -1.51 -5.34 9.46
N ARG A 161 -2.64 -6.03 9.65
CA ARG A 161 -3.95 -5.38 9.71
C ARG A 161 -4.17 -4.77 11.10
N ALA A 162 -4.44 -3.47 11.17
CA ALA A 162 -4.61 -2.72 12.41
C ALA A 162 -5.92 -1.90 12.39
N SER A 163 -6.48 -1.58 13.56
CA SER A 163 -7.69 -0.74 13.71
C SER A 163 -7.49 0.51 14.56
N THR A 164 -6.42 0.53 15.36
CA THR A 164 -6.04 1.61 16.27
C THR A 164 -4.52 1.64 16.37
N ALA A 165 -3.94 2.76 16.79
CA ALA A 165 -2.50 2.88 17.02
C ALA A 165 -1.94 1.64 17.73
N THR A 166 -1.01 0.93 17.08
CA THR A 166 -0.24 -0.14 17.71
C THR A 166 0.63 0.50 18.78
N SER A 167 0.24 0.35 20.06
CA SER A 167 1.10 0.71 21.18
C SER A 167 2.20 -0.34 21.33
N SER A 168 3.19 -0.35 20.44
CA SER A 168 4.37 -1.20 20.61
C SER A 168 5.37 -0.55 21.57
N SER A 169 5.00 -0.44 22.85
CA SER A 169 6.00 -0.39 23.92
C SER A 169 6.30 -1.82 24.39
N GLY A 170 7.15 -2.51 23.63
CA GLY A 170 8.05 -3.56 24.13
C GLY A 170 7.48 -4.84 24.74
N THR A 171 6.85 -5.72 23.96
CA THR A 171 6.93 -7.18 24.21
C THR A 171 6.91 -7.95 22.89
N GLY A 172 8.10 -8.29 22.38
CA GLY A 172 8.22 -9.47 21.52
C GLY A 172 7.95 -10.75 22.34
N PRO A 173 7.61 -11.87 21.70
CA PRO A 173 7.51 -13.14 22.41
C PRO A 173 8.90 -13.52 22.94
N GLY A 174 9.04 -13.62 24.26
CA GLY A 174 10.15 -14.35 24.86
C GLY A 174 9.98 -15.84 24.53
N PHE A 175 11.07 -16.48 24.11
CA PHE A 175 11.19 -17.94 24.00
C PHE A 175 10.78 -18.64 25.30
#